data_AF-A0A0N8KPH8-F1
#
_entry.id   AF-A0A0N8KPH8-F1
#
_cell.length_a   1.000
_cell.length_b   1.000
_cell.length_c   1.000
_cell.angle_alpha   90.00
_cell.angle_beta   90.00
_cell.angle_gamma   90.00
#
_symmetry.space_group_name_H-M   'P 1'
#
loop_
_entity.id
_entity.type
_entity.pdbx_description
1 polymer ?
#
loop_
_entity_poly.entity_id
_entity_poly.type
_entity_poly.pdbx_seq_one_letter_code
_entity_poly.pdbx_strand_id
1 'polypeptide(L)'
;MNTKVLSIELTEVTGLFKVMVSIGENCHEFTMTAETDKMGDRQVHLINGDEKFWELFKFNQHLAQGLYNLTAKAYNGEAIEVPQDIGQFYADLPRNLVS
;
A
#
# COMPACT_ATOMS: atom_id res chain seq x y z
N MET A 1 -15.27 3.48 -3.71
CA MET A 1 -15.38 3.01 -2.32
C MET A 1 -14.27 3.67 -1.53
N ASN A 2 -14.60 4.32 -0.41
CA ASN A 2 -13.59 5.05 0.35
C ASN A 2 -12.51 4.11 0.87
N THR A 3 -11.25 4.47 0.68
CA THR A 3 -10.11 3.63 1.07
C THR A 3 -9.28 4.33 2.13
N LYS A 4 -9.03 3.64 3.24
CA LYS A 4 -8.21 4.16 4.34
C LYS A 4 -7.17 3.14 4.75
N VAL A 5 -5.98 3.61 5.09
CA VAL A 5 -4.98 2.82 5.81
C VAL A 5 -5.30 2.92 7.30
N LEU A 6 -5.51 1.77 7.94
CA LEU A 6 -5.88 1.66 9.35
C LEU A 6 -4.66 1.48 10.26
N SER A 7 -3.67 0.71 9.82
CA SER A 7 -2.39 0.55 10.52
C SER A 7 -1.28 0.15 9.55
N ILE A 8 -0.05 0.51 9.94
CA ILE A 8 1.20 0.03 9.35
C ILE A 8 2.08 -0.39 10.51
N GLU A 9 2.31 -1.69 10.64
CA GLU A 9 3.00 -2.27 11.78
C GLU A 9 4.28 -2.96 11.32
N LEU A 10 5.39 -2.64 11.98
CA LEU A 10 6.65 -3.37 11.82
C LEU A 10 6.47 -4.80 12.34
N THR A 11 6.99 -5.77 11.59
CA THR A 11 7.12 -7.13 12.10
C THR A 11 8.48 -7.33 12.76
N GLU A 12 8.72 -8.52 13.32
CA GLU A 12 10.04 -8.90 13.84
C GLU A 12 11.11 -8.99 12.74
N VAL A 13 10.70 -9.04 11.47
CA VAL A 13 11.60 -9.08 10.30
C VAL A 13 11.84 -7.67 9.79
N THR A 14 13.10 -7.25 9.77
CA THR A 14 13.50 -5.93 9.26
C THR A 14 13.01 -5.72 7.83
N GLY A 15 12.37 -4.57 7.59
CA GLY A 15 11.83 -4.22 6.29
C GLY A 15 10.49 -4.87 5.98
N LEU A 16 9.93 -5.71 6.85
CA LEU A 16 8.63 -6.34 6.62
C LEU A 16 7.55 -5.67 7.48
N PHE A 17 6.46 -5.29 6.82
CA PHE A 17 5.35 -4.54 7.38
C PHE A 17 4.04 -5.29 7.18
N LYS A 18 3.19 -5.28 8.21
CA LYS A 18 1.78 -5.60 8.08
C LYS A 18 1.00 -4.32 7.90
N VAL A 19 0.22 -4.26 6.83
CA VAL A 19 -0.56 -3.07 6.48
C VAL A 19 -2.03 -3.44 6.41
N MET A 20 -2.83 -2.78 7.25
CA MET A 20 -4.27 -2.98 7.29
C MET A 20 -4.98 -1.84 6.58
N VAL A 21 -5.87 -2.17 5.64
CA VAL A 21 -6.56 -1.22 4.77
C VAL A 21 -8.06 -1.51 4.80
N SER A 22 -8.88 -0.48 5.01
CA SER A 22 -10.32 -0.57 4.79
C SER A 22 -10.69 -0.07 3.40
N ILE A 23 -11.49 -0.83 2.65
CA ILE A 23 -12.12 -0.43 1.39
C ILE A 23 -13.64 -0.53 1.58
N GLY A 24 -14.30 0.62 1.72
CA GLY A 24 -15.70 0.65 2.17
C GLY A 24 -15.82 0.05 3.57
N GLU A 25 -16.59 -1.03 3.70
CA GLU A 25 -16.80 -1.75 4.96
C GLU A 25 -15.85 -2.95 5.12
N ASN A 26 -15.10 -3.30 4.08
CA ASN A 26 -14.22 -4.47 4.09
C ASN A 26 -12.82 -4.09 4.58
N CYS A 27 -12.21 -4.94 5.41
CA CYS A 27 -10.82 -4.81 5.83
C CYS A 27 -9.95 -5.85 5.12
N HIS A 28 -8.77 -5.41 4.70
CA HIS A 28 -7.77 -6.20 4.01
C HIS A 28 -6.43 -6.04 4.72
N GLU A 29 -5.74 -7.16 4.95
CA GLU A 29 -4.37 -7.18 5.45
C GLU A 29 -3.43 -7.53 4.30
N PHE A 30 -2.35 -6.76 4.17
CA PHE A 30 -1.26 -7.00 3.23
C PHE A 30 0.06 -7.10 3.96
N THR A 31 0.95 -7.90 3.40
CA THR A 31 2.37 -7.86 3.73
C THR A 31 3.07 -6.95 2.74
N MET A 32 3.84 -5.98 3.25
CA MET A 32 4.68 -5.11 2.43
C MET A 32 6.14 -5.26 2.84
N THR A 33 7.04 -5.32 1.86
CA THR A 33 8.49 -5.44 2.07
C THR A 33 9.17 -4.17 1.60
N ALA A 34 10.11 -3.67 2.40
CA ALA A 34 10.95 -2.53 2.14
C ALA A 34 12.42 -2.97 2.15
N GLU A 35 13.10 -2.76 1.03
CA GLU A 35 14.51 -3.08 0.85
C GLU A 35 15.27 -1.86 0.35
N THR A 36 16.54 -1.77 0.72
CA THR A 36 17.43 -0.74 0.16
C THR A 36 18.41 -1.43 -0.76
N ASP A 37 18.26 -1.20 -2.07
CA ASP A 37 19.16 -1.71 -3.09
C ASP A 37 20.20 -0.66 -3.48
N LYS A 38 21.39 -1.10 -3.90
CA LYS A 38 22.46 -0.23 -4.41
C LYS A 38 22.54 -0.36 -5.91
N MET A 39 22.05 0.66 -6.62
CA MET A 39 22.21 0.79 -8.07
C MET A 39 23.33 1.77 -8.39
N GLY A 40 24.54 1.24 -8.59
CA GLY A 40 25.76 2.04 -8.74
C GLY A 40 26.08 2.82 -7.47
N ASP A 41 26.23 4.13 -7.58
CA ASP A 41 26.49 5.03 -6.43
C ASP A 41 25.19 5.49 -5.72
N ARG A 42 24.01 5.02 -6.13
CA ARG A 42 22.72 5.43 -5.56
C ARG A 42 22.11 4.31 -4.72
N GLN A 43 21.56 4.68 -3.57
CA GLN A 43 20.65 3.82 -2.81
C GLN A 43 19.23 4.06 -3.28
N VAL A 44 18.51 2.98 -3.59
CA VAL A 44 17.11 2.99 -4.01
C VAL A 44 16.31 2.22 -2.97
N HIS A 45 15.30 2.87 -2.40
CA HIS A 45 14.34 2.21 -1.52
C HIS A 45 13.25 1.56 -2.37
N LEU A 46 13.18 0.24 -2.33
CA LEU A 46 12.18 -0.57 -3.03
C LEU A 46 11.12 -0.98 -2.02
N ILE A 47 9.87 -0.58 -2.24
CA ILE A 47 8.73 -1.06 -1.49
C ILE A 47 7.89 -1.97 -2.39
N ASN A 48 7.57 -3.18 -1.92
CA ASN A 48 6.76 -4.16 -2.64
C ASN A 48 5.58 -4.64 -1.78
N GLY A 49 4.44 -4.89 -2.41
CA GLY A 49 3.32 -5.60 -1.79
C GLY A 49 3.34 -7.09 -2.11
N ASP A 50 2.61 -7.89 -1.32
CA ASP A 50 2.35 -9.30 -1.59
C ASP A 50 1.40 -9.52 -2.78
N GLU A 51 1.19 -10.77 -3.17
CA GLU A 51 0.31 -11.13 -4.29
C GLU A 51 -1.12 -10.61 -4.12
N LYS A 52 -1.66 -10.63 -2.88
CA LYS A 52 -3.01 -10.14 -2.58
C LYS A 52 -3.12 -8.65 -2.82
N PHE A 53 -2.09 -7.89 -2.45
CA PHE A 53 -2.00 -6.46 -2.73
C PHE A 53 -2.04 -6.20 -4.23
N TRP A 54 -1.21 -6.89 -5.01
CA TRP A 54 -1.14 -6.69 -6.46
C TRP A 54 -2.46 -7.03 -7.14
N GLU A 55 -3.07 -8.15 -6.80
CA GLU A 55 -4.35 -8.55 -7.38
C GLU A 55 -5.48 -7.55 -7.07
N LEU A 56 -5.50 -6.99 -5.86
CA LEU A 56 -6.52 -6.04 -5.47
C LEU A 56 -6.32 -4.66 -6.10
N PHE A 57 -5.08 -4.18 -6.18
CA PHE A 57 -4.77 -2.82 -6.62
C PHE A 57 -4.29 -2.72 -8.08
N LYS A 58 -4.27 -3.80 -8.87
CA LYS A 58 -3.81 -3.79 -10.28
C LYS A 58 -4.46 -2.71 -11.15
N PHE A 59 -5.73 -2.38 -10.91
CA PHE A 59 -6.48 -1.33 -11.62
C PHE A 59 -6.68 -0.04 -10.79
N ASN A 60 -6.18 -0.02 -9.56
CA ASN A 60 -6.27 1.09 -8.62
C ASN A 60 -4.87 1.56 -8.21
N GLN A 61 -3.98 1.75 -9.20
CA GLN A 61 -2.55 2.03 -8.98
C GLN A 61 -2.29 3.32 -8.20
N HIS A 62 -3.20 4.31 -8.26
CA HIS A 62 -3.12 5.52 -7.44
C HIS A 62 -3.20 5.21 -5.93
N LEU A 63 -4.02 4.23 -5.54
CA LEU A 63 -4.09 3.77 -4.15
C LEU A 63 -2.85 2.96 -3.76
N ALA A 64 -2.35 2.12 -4.67
CA ALA A 64 -1.10 1.39 -4.46
C ALA A 64 0.07 2.35 -4.21
N GLN A 65 0.16 3.44 -5.00
CA GLN A 65 1.16 4.48 -4.79
C GLN A 65 1.02 5.16 -3.42
N GLY A 66 -0.21 5.41 -2.97
CA GLY A 66 -0.47 5.92 -1.63
C GLY A 66 0.07 5.01 -0.53
N LEU A 67 -0.18 3.70 -0.66
CA LEU A 67 0.35 2.67 0.25
C LEU A 67 1.87 2.58 0.21
N TYR A 68 2.49 2.62 -0.97
CA TYR A 68 3.95 2.64 -1.09
C TYR A 68 4.58 3.84 -0.38
N ASN A 69 4.01 5.03 -0.56
CA ASN A 69 4.51 6.24 0.08
C ASN A 69 4.41 6.16 1.61
N LEU A 70 3.31 5.62 2.13
CA LEU A 70 3.13 5.47 3.58
C LEU A 70 4.06 4.41 4.16
N THR A 71 4.21 3.26 3.51
CA THR A 71 5.16 2.23 3.95
C THR A 71 6.60 2.72 3.86
N ALA A 72 6.96 3.51 2.85
CA ALA A 72 8.29 4.13 2.76
C ALA A 72 8.55 5.10 3.92
N LYS A 73 7.56 5.93 4.29
CA LYS A 73 7.65 6.79 5.48
C LYS A 73 7.88 5.97 6.76
N ALA A 74 7.13 4.87 6.91
CA ALA A 74 7.25 3.99 8.07
C ALA A 74 8.66 3.38 8.15
N TYR A 75 9.17 2.92 7.01
CA TYR A 75 10.51 2.37 6.87
C TYR A 75 11.61 3.38 7.21
N ASN A 76 11.40 4.65 6.85
CA ASN A 76 12.33 5.74 7.16
C ASN A 76 12.20 6.28 8.60
N GLY A 77 11.32 5.71 9.42
CA GLY A 77 11.08 6.15 10.79
C GLY A 77 10.30 7.46 10.89
N GLU A 78 9.63 7.88 9.82
CA GLU A 78 8.74 9.04 9.84
C GLU A 78 7.43 8.69 10.56
N ALA A 79 6.88 9.66 11.30
CA ALA A 79 5.59 9.50 11.93
C ALA A 79 4.47 9.43 10.87
N ILE A 80 3.55 8.49 11.05
CA ILE A 80 2.36 8.33 10.20
C ILE A 80 1.12 8.41 11.09
N GLU A 81 0.19 9.27 10.69
CA GLU A 81 -1.11 9.37 11.35
C GLU A 81 -2.06 8.35 10.73
N VAL A 82 -2.57 7.43 11.53
CA VAL A 82 -3.60 6.47 11.11
C VAL A 82 -4.84 6.57 12.01
N PRO A 83 -6.06 6.37 11.49
CA PRO A 83 -6.37 5.99 10.11
C PRO A 83 -6.24 7.14 9.10
N GLN A 84 -5.66 6.88 7.93
CA GLN A 84 -5.43 7.86 6.86
C GLN A 84 -6.24 7.55 5.60
N ASP A 85 -6.93 8.55 5.05
CA ASP A 85 -7.60 8.44 3.75
C ASP A 85 -6.58 8.46 2.60
N ILE A 86 -6.70 7.49 1.68
CA ILE A 86 -5.84 7.38 0.50
C ILE A 86 -6.61 7.48 -0.81
N GLY A 87 -7.92 7.77 -0.76
CA GLY A 87 -8.76 8.02 -1.92
C GLY A 87 -9.82 6.95 -2.18
N GLN A 88 -10.29 6.91 -3.44
CA GLN A 88 -11.39 6.04 -3.85
C GLN A 88 -10.89 4.81 -4.60
N PHE A 89 -11.39 3.64 -4.18
CA PHE A 89 -11.26 2.38 -4.91
C PHE A 89 -12.39 2.27 -5.93
N TYR A 90 -12.02 2.04 -7.17
CA TYR A 90 -12.91 1.78 -8.29
C TYR A 90 -12.90 0.27 -8.52
N ALA A 91 -14.05 -0.37 -8.27
CA ALA A 91 -14.24 -1.72 -8.75
C ALA A 91 -14.18 -1.70 -10.28
N ASP A 92 -13.64 -2.75 -10.89
CA ASP A 92 -13.79 -2.97 -12.32
C ASP A 92 -15.28 -3.01 -12.65
N LEU A 93 -15.82 -1.87 -13.05
CA LEU A 93 -17.11 -1.85 -13.71
C LEU A 93 -16.89 -2.48 -15.07
N PRO A 94 -17.70 -3.48 -15.47
CA PRO A 94 -17.61 -3.98 -16.83
C PRO A 94 -17.74 -2.79 -17.79
N ARG A 95 -16.83 -2.70 -18.77
CA ARG A 95 -16.74 -1.62 -19.77
C ARG A 95 -18.04 -1.38 -20.56
N ASN A 96 -19.07 -2.18 -20.34
CA ASN A 96 -20.35 -2.16 -21.02
C ASN A 96 -21.41 -1.23 -20.38
N LEU A 97 -21.05 -0.46 -19.35
CA LEU A 97 -22.00 0.45 -18.66
C LEU A 97 -21.72 1.95 -18.88
N VAL A 98 -20.83 2.30 -19.83
CA VAL A 98 -20.73 3.69 -20.30
C VAL A 98 -21.61 3.81 -21.55
N SER A 99 -22.90 4.08 -21.31
CA SER A 99 -23.88 4.47 -22.34
C SER A 99 -23.82 5.95 -22.63
#